data_AF-A0A9D9NA68-F1
#
_entry.id   AF-A0A9D9NA68-F1
#
_cell.length_a   1.000
_cell.length_b   1.000
_cell.length_c   1.000
_cell.angle_alpha   90.00
_cell.angle_beta   90.00
_cell.angle_gamma   90.00
#
_symmetry.space_group_name_H-M   'P 1'
#
loop_
_entity.id
_entity.type
_entity.pdbx_description
1 polymer ?
#
loop_
_entity_poly.entity_id
_entity_poly.type
_entity_poly.pdbx_seq_one_letter_code
_entity_poly.pdbx_strand_id
1 'polypeptide(L)' 'LSYKEQRELEQLEKDLESLNAEKAALEADLNSGTLQYSQLQEASLRIGEILAEIETKENRWLELSCI' A
#
# COMPACT_ATOMS: atom_id res chain seq x y z
N LEU A 1 -13.50 7.66 -18.72
CA LEU A 1 -13.31 6.28 -18.22
C LEU A 1 -14.21 5.26 -18.93
N SER A 2 -13.63 4.51 -19.85
CA SER A 2 -14.14 3.29 -20.45
C SER A 2 -14.30 2.19 -19.39
N TYR A 3 -15.15 1.19 -19.63
CA TYR A 3 -15.45 0.08 -18.70
C TYR A 3 -14.19 -0.63 -18.17
N LYS A 4 -13.13 -0.69 -18.98
CA LYS A 4 -11.84 -1.27 -18.58
C LYS A 4 -11.11 -0.41 -17.54
N GLU A 5 -11.18 0.91 -17.68
CA GLU A 5 -10.49 1.85 -16.81
C GLU A 5 -11.21 1.99 -15.46
N GLN A 6 -12.55 1.94 -15.43
CA GLN A 6 -13.30 1.87 -14.17
C GLN A 6 -12.92 0.62 -13.37
N ARG A 7 -12.79 -0.52 -14.05
CA ARG A 7 -12.38 -1.78 -13.40
C ARG A 7 -10.94 -1.74 -12.91
N GLU A 8 -10.05 -1.04 -13.61
CA GLU A 8 -8.66 -0.83 -13.20
C GLU A 8 -8.58 0.10 -11.97
N LEU A 9 -9.38 1.16 -11.93
CA LEU A 9 -9.51 2.04 -10.76
C LEU A 9 -10.04 1.29 -9.52
N GLU A 10 -11.12 0.51 -9.65
CA GLU A 10 -11.65 -0.31 -8.54
C GLU A 10 -10.61 -1.31 -8.01
N GLN A 11 -9.80 -1.87 -8.92
CA GLN A 11 -8.73 -2.78 -8.55
C GLN A 11 -7.60 -2.05 -7.82
N LEU A 12 -7.20 -0.86 -8.32
CA LEU A 12 -6.20 -0.01 -7.69
C LEU A 12 -6.63 0.46 -6.31
N GLU A 13 -7.89 0.86 -6.13
CA GLU A 13 -8.42 1.24 -4.80
C GLU A 13 -8.34 0.08 -3.81
N LYS A 14 -8.73 -1.13 -4.22
CA LYS A 14 -8.59 -2.32 -3.38
C LYS A 14 -7.14 -2.64 -3.04
N ASP A 15 -6.25 -2.56 -4.02
CA ASP A 15 -4.81 -2.77 -3.82
C ASP A 15 -4.25 -1.76 -2.80
N LEU A 16 -4.61 -0.48 -2.95
CA LEU A 16 -4.22 0.60 -2.04
C LEU A 16 -4.76 0.39 -0.63
N GLU A 17 -6.01 -0.03 -0.50
CA GLU A 17 -6.63 -0.33 0.80
C GLU A 17 -5.95 -1.52 1.49
N SER A 18 -5.66 -2.59 0.73
CA SER A 18 -4.88 -3.74 1.22
C SER A 18 -3.47 -3.36 1.63
N LEU A 19 -2.77 -2.54 0.84
CA LEU A 19 -1.42 -2.07 1.14
C LEU A 19 -1.40 -1.19 2.40
N ASN A 20 -2.36 -0.29 2.56
CA ASN A 20 -2.50 0.52 3.77
C ASN A 20 -2.81 -0.34 5.01
N ALA A 21 -3.66 -1.36 4.85
CA ALA A 21 -3.94 -2.31 5.93
C ALA A 21 -2.70 -3.13 6.32
N GLU A 22 -1.90 -3.59 5.34
CA GLU A 22 -0.63 -4.27 5.58
C GLU A 22 0.36 -3.37 6.31
N LYS A 23 0.50 -2.10 5.88
CA LYS A 23 1.30 -1.09 6.57
C LYS A 23 0.85 -0.89 8.01
N ALA A 24 -0.46 -0.70 8.24
CA ALA A 24 -1.00 -0.49 9.59
C ALA A 24 -0.80 -1.70 10.49
N ALA A 25 -0.91 -2.92 9.95
CA ALA A 25 -0.62 -4.14 10.67
C ALA A 25 0.86 -4.22 11.06
N LEU A 26 1.78 -3.91 10.13
CA LEU A 26 3.22 -3.86 10.42
C LEU A 26 3.55 -2.79 11.45
N GLU A 27 2.94 -1.60 11.38
CA GLU A 27 3.11 -0.54 12.37
C GLU A 27 2.57 -0.93 13.76
N ALA A 28 1.44 -1.64 13.81
CA ALA A 28 0.90 -2.17 15.06
C ALA A 28 1.82 -3.24 15.66
N ASP A 29 2.36 -4.12 14.83
CA ASP A 29 3.29 -5.17 15.24
C ASP A 29 4.60 -4.54 15.78
N LEU A 30 5.13 -3.51 15.08
CA LEU A 30 6.25 -2.68 15.53
C LEU A 30 5.98 -2.02 16.90
N ASN A 31 4.76 -1.51 17.12
CA ASN A 31 4.37 -0.87 18.38
C ASN A 31 4.14 -1.85 19.52
N SER A 32 3.80 -3.10 19.22
CA SER A 32 3.53 -4.15 20.21
C SER A 32 4.77 -4.52 21.04
N GLY A 33 5.98 -4.13 20.60
CA GLY A 33 7.22 -4.30 21.37
C GLY A 33 7.64 -5.76 21.58
N THR A 34 6.92 -6.70 20.97
CA THR A 34 7.15 -8.16 21.01
C THR A 34 8.07 -8.65 19.89
N LEU A 35 8.35 -7.79 18.90
CA LEU A 35 9.16 -8.13 17.74
C LEU A 35 10.66 -8.07 18.01
N GLN A 36 11.39 -9.03 17.45
CA GLN A 36 12.85 -9.04 17.48
C GLN A 36 13.42 -7.97 16.53
N TYR A 37 14.62 -7.48 16.83
CA TYR A 37 15.31 -6.45 16.03
C TYR A 37 15.36 -6.76 14.52
N SER A 38 15.56 -8.03 14.15
CA SER A 38 15.53 -8.50 12.76
C SER A 38 14.17 -8.25 12.09
N GLN A 39 13.07 -8.52 12.82
CA GLN A 39 11.72 -8.32 12.31
C GLN A 39 11.32 -6.84 12.29
N LEU A 40 11.82 -6.03 13.23
CA LEU A 40 11.64 -4.57 13.17
C LEU A 40 12.27 -3.99 11.88
N GLN A 41 13.45 -4.51 11.52
CA GLN A 41 14.17 -4.06 10.33
C GLN A 41 13.47 -4.52 9.04
N GLU A 42 13.00 -5.78 8.97
CA GLU A 42 12.17 -6.27 7.86
C GLU A 42 10.86 -5.50 7.74
N ALA A 43 10.13 -5.27 8.84
CA ALA A 43 8.89 -4.51 8.84
C ALA A 43 9.12 -3.06 8.37
N SER A 44 10.20 -2.41 8.81
CA SER A 44 10.56 -1.06 8.37
C SER A 44 10.88 -1.01 6.86
N LEU A 45 11.64 -1.99 6.35
CA LEU A 45 11.91 -2.14 4.92
C LEU A 45 10.61 -2.34 4.14
N ARG A 46 9.76 -3.24 4.62
CA ARG A 46 8.49 -3.57 3.97
C ARG A 46 7.53 -2.39 3.93
N ILE A 47 7.43 -1.61 5.02
CA ILE A 47 6.66 -0.36 5.05
C ILE A 47 7.17 0.62 3.98
N GLY A 48 8.49 0.72 3.81
CA GLY A 48 9.08 1.53 2.75
C GLY A 48 8.71 1.07 1.34
N GLU A 49 8.73 -0.24 1.09
CA GLU A 49 8.28 -0.81 -0.19
C GLU A 49 6.80 -0.57 -0.44
N ILE A 50 5.96 -0.80 0.58
CA ILE A 50 4.51 -0.58 0.51
C ILE A 50 4.20 0.88 0.16
N LEU A 51 4.91 1.84 0.78
CA LEU A 51 4.75 3.27 0.47
C LEU A 51 5.11 3.59 -0.98
N ALA A 52 6.19 3.01 -1.51
CA ALA A 52 6.58 3.20 -2.91
C ALA A 52 5.56 2.56 -3.89
N GLU A 53 5.01 1.40 -3.54
CA GLU A 53 3.93 0.77 -4.31
C GLU A 53 2.65 1.62 -4.28
N ILE A 54 2.29 2.16 -3.11
CA ILE A 54 1.16 3.07 -2.94
C ILE A 54 1.35 4.30 -3.83
N GLU A 55 2.47 5.00 -3.76
CA GLU A 55 2.73 6.18 -4.61
C GLU A 55 2.63 5.84 -6.11
N THR A 56 3.15 4.68 -6.54
CA THR A 56 3.08 4.26 -7.94
C THR A 56 1.63 4.02 -8.37
N LYS A 57 0.85 3.33 -7.54
CA LYS A 57 -0.56 3.04 -7.79
C LYS A 57 -1.43 4.28 -7.71
N GLU A 58 -1.16 5.20 -6.78
CA GLU A 58 -1.83 6.49 -6.66
C GLU A 58 -1.55 7.39 -7.87
N ASN A 59 -0.31 7.43 -8.37
CA ASN A 59 0.01 8.15 -9.61
C ASN A 59 -0.79 7.58 -10.79
N ARG A 60 -0.87 6.25 -10.91
CA ARG A 60 -1.67 5.59 -11.95
C ARG A 60 -3.17 5.89 -11.80
N TRP A 61 -3.67 5.88 -10.56
CA TRP A 61 -5.05 6.20 -10.24
C TRP A 61 -5.37 7.66 -10.59
N LEU A 62 -4.47 8.60 -10.28
CA LEU A 62 -4.57 10.01 -10.66
C LEU A 62 -4.59 10.19 -12.18
N GLU A 63 -3.71 9.50 -12.91
CA GLU A 63 -3.71 9.52 -14.37
C GLU A 63 -5.04 9.05 -14.95
N LEU A 64 -5.58 7.94 -14.43
CA LEU A 64 -6.86 7.38 -14.87
C LEU A 64 -8.05 8.28 -14.47
N SER A 65 -8.00 8.88 -13.27
CA SER A 65 -9.08 9.74 -12.75
C SER A 65 -9.08 11.14 -13.34
N CYS A 66 -7.97 11.61 -13.91
CA CYS A 66 -7.84 12.94 -14.51
C CYS A 66 -8.21 12.98 -16.02
N ILE A 67 -8.50 11.81 -16.62
CA ILE A 67 -8.99 11.66 -18.02
C ILE A 67 -10.51 11.71 -18.09
#